data_AF-A0A1E5PKY3-F1
#
_entry.id   AF-A0A1E5PKY3-F1
#
_cell.length_a   1.000
_cell.length_b   1.000
_cell.length_c   1.000
_cell.angle_alpha   90.00
_cell.angle_beta   90.00
_cell.angle_gamma   90.00
#
_symmetry.space_group_name_H-M   'P 1'
#
loop_
_entity.id
_entity.type
_entity.pdbx_description
1 polymer ?
#
loop_
_entity_poly.entity_id
_entity_poly.type
_entity_poly.pdbx_seq_one_letter_code
_entity_poly.pdbx_strand_id
1 'polypeptide(L)'
;MTDESTFPDDLLQLQERLHRAHAEHRTYLASLPWSVDPLTGWERGERYSHRRDVPDSPGWTDEQKQTVDRMWAEIRKLSIAVVDHPHWKSVPTEIRVKSRMQLKRQARPAEVSEAA
;
A
#
# COMPACT_ATOMS: atom_id res chain seq x y z
N MET A 1 -18.47 -28.20 -0.20
CA MET A 1 -18.23 -26.81 0.18
C MET A 1 -17.29 -26.82 1.37
N THR A 2 -15.99 -26.63 1.12
CA THR A 2 -14.97 -26.50 2.18
C THR A 2 -14.57 -25.03 2.23
N ASP A 3 -15.46 -24.26 2.84
CA ASP A 3 -15.32 -22.81 3.06
C ASP A 3 -14.70 -22.59 4.43
N GLU A 4 -13.41 -22.90 4.57
CA GLU A 4 -12.54 -22.49 5.69
C GLU A 4 -11.12 -22.99 5.41
N SER A 5 -10.48 -22.45 4.36
CA SER A 5 -9.02 -22.41 4.36
C SER A 5 -8.62 -21.23 5.24
N THR A 6 -8.65 -21.44 6.55
CA THR A 6 -8.13 -20.49 7.53
C THR A 6 -6.62 -20.42 7.34
N PHE A 7 -6.12 -19.27 6.89
CA PHE A 7 -4.68 -19.05 6.88
C PHE A 7 -4.15 -19.09 8.31
N PRO A 8 -2.89 -19.47 8.52
CA PRO A 8 -2.24 -19.34 9.83
C PRO A 8 -2.37 -17.91 10.37
N ASP A 9 -2.62 -17.79 11.67
CA ASP A 9 -2.84 -16.48 12.34
C ASP A 9 -1.63 -15.55 12.21
N ASP A 10 -0.42 -16.09 12.19
CA ASP A 10 0.81 -15.33 11.97
C ASP A 10 0.87 -14.72 10.56
N LEU A 11 0.48 -15.49 9.53
CA LEU A 11 0.37 -15.01 8.16
C LEU A 11 -0.74 -13.95 8.00
N LEU A 12 -1.88 -14.13 8.67
CA LEU A 12 -2.95 -13.13 8.72
C LEU A 12 -2.46 -11.83 9.35
N GLN A 13 -1.82 -11.91 10.52
CA GLN A 13 -1.25 -10.75 11.21
C GLN A 13 -0.16 -10.03 10.37
N LEU A 14 0.69 -10.79 9.67
CA LEU A 14 1.68 -10.20 8.75
C LEU A 14 1.00 -9.43 7.60
N GLN A 15 -0.04 -10.01 7.00
CA GLN A 15 -0.79 -9.36 5.93
C GLN A 15 -1.56 -8.12 6.44
N GLU A 16 -2.14 -8.17 7.63
CA GLU A 16 -2.81 -7.01 8.26
C GLU A 16 -1.83 -5.87 8.53
N ARG A 17 -0.65 -6.17 9.10
CA ARG A 17 0.42 -5.18 9.31
C ARG A 17 0.86 -4.57 8.00
N LEU A 18 1.00 -5.37 6.94
CA LEU A 18 1.33 -4.88 5.61
C LEU A 18 0.25 -3.94 5.06
N HIS A 19 -1.04 -4.26 5.24
CA HIS A 19 -2.14 -3.36 4.84
C HIS A 19 -2.10 -2.05 5.60
N ARG A 20 -1.89 -2.09 6.92
CA ARG A 20 -1.79 -0.89 7.76
C ARG A 20 -0.62 -0.01 7.34
N ALA A 21 0.57 -0.59 7.14
CA ALA A 21 1.75 0.14 6.68
C ALA A 21 1.51 0.80 5.31
N HIS A 22 0.85 0.11 4.36
CA HIS A 22 0.47 0.70 3.08
C HIS A 22 -0.53 1.85 3.23
N ALA A 23 -1.51 1.72 4.13
CA ALA A 23 -2.50 2.77 4.38
C ALA A 23 -1.84 4.01 5.00
N GLU A 24 -1.01 3.82 6.02
CA GLU A 24 -0.23 4.91 6.65
C GLU A 24 0.69 5.61 5.65
N HIS A 25 1.44 4.85 4.86
CA HIS A 25 2.29 5.39 3.81
C HIS A 25 1.50 6.17 2.76
N ARG A 26 0.32 5.67 2.33
CA ARG A 26 -0.54 6.38 1.38
C ARG A 26 -1.09 7.68 1.97
N THR A 27 -1.51 7.66 3.22
CA THR A 27 -1.97 8.85 3.95
C THR A 27 -0.86 9.88 4.08
N TYR A 28 0.37 9.45 4.38
CA TYR A 28 1.52 10.33 4.44
C TYR A 28 1.85 10.93 3.07
N LEU A 29 1.93 10.12 2.01
CA LEU A 29 2.17 10.64 0.65
C LEU A 29 1.10 11.64 0.20
N ALA A 30 -0.15 11.45 0.61
CA ALA A 30 -1.24 12.36 0.29
C ALA A 30 -1.13 13.73 0.98
N SER A 31 -0.38 13.83 2.09
CA SER A 31 -0.12 15.11 2.77
C SER A 31 1.13 15.83 2.25
N LEU A 32 1.97 15.15 1.46
CA LEU A 32 3.18 15.74 0.89
C LEU A 32 2.87 16.56 -0.37
N PRO A 33 3.79 17.47 -0.75
CA PRO A 33 3.74 18.10 -2.06
C PRO A 33 3.67 17.06 -3.18
N TRP A 34 2.95 17.38 -4.25
CA TRP A 34 2.70 16.45 -5.35
C TRP A 34 3.98 16.03 -6.11
N SER A 35 5.07 16.79 -5.97
CA SER A 35 6.39 16.46 -6.51
C SER A 35 7.41 16.23 -5.40
N VAL A 36 8.32 15.28 -5.64
CA VAL A 36 9.47 14.98 -4.78
C VAL A 36 10.55 16.04 -4.89
N ASP A 37 10.78 16.56 -6.09
CA ASP A 37 11.74 17.63 -6.35
C ASP A 37 11.00 18.95 -6.64
N PRO A 38 11.62 20.11 -6.40
CA PRO A 38 11.00 21.39 -6.74
C PRO A 38 10.62 21.43 -8.21
N LEU A 39 9.34 21.63 -8.49
CA LEU A 39 8.80 21.72 -9.85
C LEU A 39 7.88 22.91 -9.97
N THR A 40 8.10 23.71 -11.01
CA THR A 40 7.14 24.73 -11.41
C THR A 40 5.86 24.04 -11.86
N GLY A 41 4.75 24.54 -11.35
CA GLY A 41 3.41 24.19 -11.75
C GLY A 41 3.15 24.57 -13.20
N TRP A 42 2.01 24.13 -13.71
CA TRP A 42 1.59 24.49 -15.04
C TRP A 42 0.09 24.75 -15.07
N GLU A 43 -0.27 25.75 -15.86
CA GLU A 43 -1.66 26.10 -16.12
C GLU A 43 -2.25 25.19 -17.19
N ARG A 44 -3.56 24.96 -17.10
CA ARG A 44 -4.33 24.19 -18.06
C ARG A 44 -4.39 24.95 -19.39
N GLY A 45 -3.76 24.39 -20.42
CA GLY A 45 -4.00 24.79 -21.80
C GLY A 45 -5.21 24.10 -22.44
N GLU A 46 -5.67 24.60 -23.60
CA GLU A 46 -6.76 24.05 -24.42
C GLU A 46 -6.62 22.54 -24.71
N ARG A 47 -5.37 22.05 -24.81
CA ARG A 47 -5.02 20.67 -25.16
C ARG A 47 -5.31 19.65 -24.06
N TYR A 48 -5.44 20.06 -22.80
CA TYR A 48 -5.60 19.16 -21.65
C TYR A 48 -6.84 19.54 -20.81
N SER A 49 -7.98 19.73 -21.48
CA SER A 49 -9.24 20.22 -20.89
C SER A 49 -9.78 19.40 -19.70
N HIS A 50 -9.39 18.13 -19.56
CA HIS A 50 -9.80 17.23 -18.47
C HIS A 50 -8.89 17.30 -17.23
N ARG A 51 -7.79 18.06 -17.27
CA ARG A 51 -6.90 18.25 -16.12
C ARG A 51 -7.09 19.63 -15.48
N ARG A 52 -6.94 19.69 -14.16
CA ARG A 52 -6.88 20.94 -13.39
C ARG A 52 -5.50 21.58 -13.50
N ASP A 53 -5.43 22.87 -13.22
CA ASP A 53 -4.17 23.59 -13.03
C ASP A 53 -3.37 22.93 -11.90
N VAL A 54 -2.05 22.80 -12.10
CA VAL A 54 -1.15 22.20 -11.11
C VAL A 54 -0.31 23.32 -10.51
N PRO A 55 -0.37 23.55 -9.19
CA PRO A 55 0.40 24.61 -8.55
C PRO A 55 1.89 24.24 -8.49
N ASP A 56 2.74 25.24 -8.26
CA ASP A 56 4.16 25.02 -7.95
C ASP A 56 4.31 24.05 -6.78
N SER A 57 5.25 23.12 -6.91
CA SER A 57 5.64 22.22 -5.84
C SER A 57 7.03 22.61 -5.32
N PRO A 58 7.17 22.85 -4.00
CA PRO A 58 8.48 23.10 -3.41
C PRO A 58 9.37 21.84 -3.34
N GLY A 59 8.85 20.67 -3.73
CA GLY A 59 9.54 19.39 -3.50
C GLY A 59 9.42 18.93 -2.04
N TRP A 60 9.97 17.75 -1.76
CA TRP A 60 10.02 17.18 -0.42
C TRP A 60 11.29 17.63 0.29
N THR A 61 11.18 17.89 1.58
CA THR A 61 12.35 18.08 2.46
C THR A 61 13.12 16.77 2.64
N ASP A 62 14.37 16.85 3.06
CA ASP A 62 15.19 15.66 3.33
C ASP A 62 14.58 14.77 4.43
N GLU A 63 13.94 15.38 5.45
CA GLU A 63 13.23 14.65 6.50
C GLU A 63 12.01 13.90 5.96
N GLN A 64 11.28 14.49 5.02
CA GLN A 64 10.15 13.85 4.35
C GLN A 64 10.63 12.68 3.49
N LYS A 65 11.68 12.87 2.68
CA LYS A 65 12.32 11.80 1.89
C LYS A 65 12.75 10.64 2.79
N GLN A 66 13.48 10.92 3.87
CA GLN A 66 13.90 9.91 4.85
C GLN A 66 12.71 9.19 5.51
N THR A 67 11.61 9.89 5.78
CA THR A 67 10.41 9.29 6.36
C THR A 67 9.72 8.36 5.38
N VAL A 68 9.57 8.77 4.12
CA VAL A 68 9.06 7.90 3.04
C VAL A 68 9.94 6.67 2.86
N ASP A 69 11.26 6.84 2.84
CA ASP A 69 12.20 5.73 2.69
C ASP A 69 12.10 4.71 3.84
N ARG A 70 11.97 5.19 5.09
CA ARG A 70 11.74 4.33 6.26
C ARG A 70 10.43 3.55 6.15
N MET A 71 9.34 4.22 5.75
CA MET A 71 8.04 3.56 5.54
C MET A 71 8.12 2.51 4.43
N TRP A 72 8.77 2.82 3.31
CA TRP A 72 8.99 1.87 2.22
C TRP A 72 9.84 0.67 2.62
N ALA A 73 10.89 0.88 3.42
CA ALA A 73 11.73 -0.19 3.94
C ALA A 73 10.90 -1.17 4.79
N GLU A 74 10.02 -0.66 5.66
CA GLU A 74 9.14 -1.49 6.49
C GLU A 74 8.10 -2.24 5.63
N ILE A 75 7.46 -1.57 4.67
CA ILE A 75 6.54 -2.20 3.71
C ILE A 75 7.24 -3.34 2.96
N ARG A 76 8.49 -3.12 2.52
CA ARG A 76 9.28 -4.12 1.81
C ARG A 76 9.59 -5.31 2.70
N LYS A 77 10.02 -5.07 3.94
CA LYS A 77 10.28 -6.11 4.93
C LYS A 77 9.03 -6.96 5.21
N LEU A 78 7.88 -6.32 5.42
CA LEU A 78 6.60 -7.01 5.63
C LEU A 78 6.18 -7.82 4.39
N SER A 79 6.36 -7.25 3.20
CA SER A 79 6.07 -7.94 1.94
C SER A 79 6.90 -9.20 1.76
N ILE A 80 8.20 -9.15 2.08
CA ILE A 80 9.09 -10.32 2.06
C ILE A 80 8.63 -11.36 3.07
N ALA A 81 8.34 -10.95 4.32
CA ALA A 81 7.87 -11.87 5.36
C ALA A 81 6.57 -12.60 4.97
N VAL A 82 5.63 -11.91 4.31
CA VAL A 82 4.43 -12.54 3.76
C VAL A 82 4.78 -13.52 2.63
N VAL A 83 5.61 -13.13 1.66
CA VAL A 83 5.90 -13.94 0.47
C VAL A 83 6.75 -15.18 0.79
N ASP A 84 7.68 -15.07 1.74
CA ASP A 84 8.58 -16.14 2.15
C ASP A 84 8.01 -17.03 3.28
N HIS A 85 6.76 -16.77 3.70
CA HIS A 85 6.13 -17.49 4.79
C HIS A 85 6.12 -19.02 4.54
N PRO A 86 6.47 -19.86 5.55
CA PRO A 86 6.53 -21.32 5.39
C PRO A 86 5.24 -21.96 4.87
N HIS A 87 4.08 -21.37 5.19
CA HIS A 87 2.77 -21.80 4.67
C HIS A 87 2.75 -21.94 3.13
N TRP A 88 3.48 -21.10 2.39
CA TRP A 88 3.46 -21.17 0.92
C TRP A 88 4.12 -22.43 0.37
N LYS A 89 4.96 -23.12 1.16
CA LYS A 89 5.57 -24.41 0.76
C LYS A 89 4.54 -25.52 0.67
N SER A 90 3.44 -25.45 1.43
CA SER A 90 2.35 -26.42 1.36
C SER A 90 1.27 -26.07 0.33
N VAL A 91 1.33 -24.87 -0.27
CA VAL A 91 0.35 -24.42 -1.26
C VAL A 91 0.83 -24.76 -2.67
N PRO A 92 0.06 -25.54 -3.47
CA PRO A 92 0.38 -25.85 -4.85
C PRO A 92 0.56 -24.57 -5.70
N THR A 93 1.51 -24.61 -6.64
CA THR A 93 1.92 -23.43 -7.41
C THR A 93 0.77 -22.88 -8.26
N GLU A 94 -0.07 -23.75 -8.80
CA GLU A 94 -1.24 -23.46 -9.64
C GLU A 94 -2.33 -22.66 -8.91
N ILE A 95 -2.49 -22.84 -7.59
CA ILE A 95 -3.47 -22.08 -6.79
C ILE A 95 -2.84 -20.95 -5.98
N ARG A 96 -1.50 -20.86 -5.93
CA ARG A 96 -0.78 -19.92 -5.05
C ARG A 96 -1.18 -18.47 -5.24
N VAL A 97 -1.42 -18.04 -6.49
CA VAL A 97 -1.91 -16.68 -6.78
C VAL A 97 -3.32 -16.47 -6.21
N LYS A 98 -4.23 -17.42 -6.42
CA LYS A 98 -5.60 -17.37 -5.87
C LYS A 98 -5.57 -17.34 -4.34
N SER A 99 -4.74 -18.16 -3.71
CA SER A 99 -4.57 -18.17 -2.25
C SER A 99 -4.02 -16.83 -1.73
N ARG A 100 -3.04 -16.22 -2.40
CA ARG A 100 -2.56 -14.87 -2.05
C ARG A 100 -3.64 -13.80 -2.18
N MET A 101 -4.50 -13.89 -3.20
CA MET A 101 -5.65 -12.98 -3.33
C MET A 101 -6.65 -13.17 -2.19
N GLN A 102 -6.90 -14.42 -1.77
CA GLN A 102 -7.78 -14.72 -0.64
C GLN A 102 -7.20 -14.20 0.68
N LEU A 103 -5.90 -14.38 0.91
CA LEU A 103 -5.21 -13.84 2.10
C LEU A 103 -5.42 -12.32 2.21
N LYS A 104 -5.22 -11.58 1.11
CA LYS A 104 -5.46 -10.12 1.07
C LYS A 104 -6.91 -9.73 1.39
N ARG A 105 -7.88 -10.57 1.03
CA ARG A 105 -9.30 -10.31 1.33
C ARG A 105 -9.62 -10.58 2.80
N GLN A 106 -9.10 -11.68 3.35
CA GLN A 106 -9.36 -12.09 4.73
C GLN A 106 -8.66 -11.17 5.74
N ALA A 107 -7.40 -10.80 5.49
CA ALA A 107 -6.64 -9.88 6.32
C ALA A 107 -6.94 -8.39 6.02
N ARG A 108 -8.05 -8.10 5.35
CA ARG A 108 -8.49 -6.71 5.18
C ARG A 108 -8.87 -6.20 6.57
N PRO A 109 -8.31 -5.07 7.05
CA PRO A 109 -8.79 -4.47 8.28
C PRO A 109 -10.28 -4.21 8.12
N ALA A 110 -11.08 -4.52 9.15
CA ALA A 110 -12.51 -4.18 9.13
C ALA A 110 -12.62 -2.69 8.77
N GLU A 111 -13.30 -2.40 7.65
CA GLU A 111 -13.65 -1.02 7.31
C GLU A 111 -14.40 -0.47 8.53
N VAL A 112 -13.89 0.61 9.12
CA VAL A 112 -14.64 1.33 10.14
C VAL A 112 -15.90 1.80 9.43
N SER A 113 -17.02 1.11 9.65
CA SER A 113 -18.33 1.56 9.21
C SER A 113 -18.58 2.89 9.90
N GLU A 114 -18.29 3.98 9.21
CA GLU A 114 -18.73 5.31 9.61
C GLU A 114 -20.25 5.30 9.50
N ALA A 115 -20.91 4.96 10.60
CA ALA A 115 -22.34 5.08 10.75
C ALA A 115 -22.67 6.58 10.66
N ALA A 116 -23.43 6.93 9.63
CA ALA A 116 -23.97 8.25 9.34
C ALA A 116 -24.92 8.76 10.44
#